data_AF-A0A7V2KSI3-F1
#
_entry.id   AF-A0A7V2KSI3-F1
#
_cell.length_a   1.000
_cell.length_b   1.000
_cell.length_c   1.000
_cell.angle_alpha   90.00
_cell.angle_beta   90.00
_cell.angle_gamma   90.00
#
_symmetry.space_group_name_H-M   'P 1'
#
loop_
_entity.id
_entity.type
_entity.pdbx_description
1 polymer ?
#
loop_
_entity_poly.entity_id
_entity_poly.type
_entity_poly.pdbx_seq_one_letter_code
_entity_poly.pdbx_strand_id
1 'polypeptide(L)'
;MHQRMLLPSQLAKELGISHSTVSRWLQGKELPSTKSCRRLAEYSGVPLQRILSFSGHVPEIVESPADNWPEFREYIRQKYPDMLDDDLITLIERLIEQRRGRTHGGRDS
;
A
#
# COMPACT_ATOMS: atom_id res chain seq x y z
N MET A 1 13.56 13.55 -0.89
CA MET A 1 13.88 12.11 -0.94
C MET A 1 15.18 11.93 -1.69
N HIS A 2 16.28 11.57 -1.01
CA HIS A 2 17.58 11.41 -1.66
C HIS A 2 17.64 10.04 -2.34
N GLN A 3 17.52 10.00 -3.67
CA GLN A 3 17.88 8.84 -4.47
C GLN A 3 19.37 8.56 -4.22
N ARG A 4 19.67 7.56 -3.39
CA ARG A 4 21.02 7.02 -3.29
C ARG A 4 21.33 6.35 -4.62
N MET A 5 22.11 7.02 -5.47
CA MET A 5 22.70 6.43 -6.66
C MET A 5 23.70 5.35 -6.22
N LEU A 6 23.21 4.15 -5.92
CA LEU A 6 24.02 3.00 -5.60
C LEU A 6 24.39 2.27 -6.89
N LEU A 7 25.65 1.88 -6.99
CA LEU A 7 26.12 1.08 -8.12
C LEU A 7 25.44 -0.30 -8.08
N PRO A 8 25.06 -0.86 -9.25
CA PRO A 8 24.42 -2.18 -9.34
C PRO A 8 25.19 -3.31 -8.64
N SER A 9 26.52 -3.19 -8.58
CA SER A 9 27.44 -4.08 -7.87
C SER A 9 27.25 -4.06 -6.35
N GLN A 10 27.03 -2.88 -5.76
CA GLN A 10 26.76 -2.76 -4.34
C GLN A 10 25.38 -3.35 -4.01
N LEU A 11 24.37 -3.03 -4.83
CA LEU A 11 23.02 -3.57 -4.65
C LEU A 11 23.00 -5.10 -4.71
N ALA A 12 23.76 -5.70 -5.64
CA ALA A 12 23.89 -7.15 -5.76
C ALA A 12 24.51 -7.79 -4.50
N LYS A 13 25.55 -7.15 -3.95
CA LYS A 13 26.24 -7.60 -2.74
C LYS A 13 25.34 -7.54 -1.51
N GLU A 14 24.65 -6.42 -1.31
CA GLU A 14 23.74 -6.21 -0.17
C GLU A 14 22.54 -7.17 -0.22
N LEU A 15 21.99 -7.42 -1.41
CA LEU A 15 20.86 -8.33 -1.59
C LEU A 15 21.28 -9.82 -1.65
N GLY A 16 22.58 -10.11 -1.66
CA GLY A 16 23.10 -11.48 -1.79
C GLY A 16 22.62 -12.18 -3.06
N ILE A 17 22.64 -11.48 -4.19
CA ILE A 17 22.23 -11.99 -5.52
C ILE A 17 23.31 -11.71 -6.56
N SER A 18 23.23 -12.38 -7.71
CA SER A 18 24.21 -12.17 -8.78
C SER A 18 24.07 -10.78 -9.40
N HIS A 19 25.21 -10.18 -9.76
CA HIS A 19 25.24 -8.89 -10.48
C HIS A 19 24.47 -8.97 -11.81
N SER A 20 24.53 -10.11 -12.49
CA SER A 20 23.82 -10.39 -13.73
C SER A 20 22.30 -10.28 -13.56
N THR A 21 21.78 -10.78 -12.43
CA THR A 21 20.36 -10.70 -12.07
C THR A 21 19.92 -9.26 -11.87
N VAL A 22 20.68 -8.47 -11.10
CA VAL A 22 20.38 -7.04 -10.87
C VAL A 22 20.41 -6.26 -12.19
N SER A 23 21.40 -6.50 -13.03
CA SER A 23 21.51 -5.86 -14.35
C SER A 23 20.30 -6.18 -15.24
N ARG A 24 19.80 -7.41 -15.18
CA ARG A 24 18.61 -7.83 -15.93
C ARG A 24 17.34 -7.13 -15.45
N TRP A 25 17.19 -6.92 -14.14
CA TRP A 25 16.08 -6.15 -13.56
C TRP A 25 16.14 -4.68 -13.97
N LEU A 26 17.32 -4.05 -13.90
CA LEU A 26 17.51 -2.65 -14.30
C LEU A 26 17.25 -2.41 -15.80
N GLN A 27 17.51 -3.42 -16.63
CA GLN A 27 17.19 -3.40 -18.07
C GLN A 27 15.74 -3.76 -18.37
N GLY A 28 14.92 -4.08 -17.36
CA GLY A 28 13.52 -4.50 -17.53
C GLY A 28 13.34 -5.87 -18.20
N LYS A 29 14.41 -6.66 -18.34
CA LYS A 29 14.39 -7.97 -19.03
C LYS A 29 13.84 -9.09 -18.15
N GLU A 30 13.84 -8.90 -16.84
CA GLU A 30 13.34 -9.87 -15.87
C GLU A 30 12.76 -9.14 -14.66
N LEU A 31 11.67 -9.67 -14.11
CA LEU A 31 11.05 -9.16 -12.90
C LEU A 31 11.63 -9.87 -11.67
N PRO A 32 11.87 -9.16 -10.56
CA PRO A 32 12.31 -9.79 -9.33
C PRO A 32 11.25 -10.75 -8.81
N SER A 33 11.66 -11.92 -8.31
CA SER A 33 10.74 -12.85 -7.64
C SER A 33 10.22 -12.27 -6.33
N THR A 34 9.17 -12.85 -5.77
CA THR A 34 8.61 -12.47 -4.45
C THR A 34 9.67 -12.50 -3.33
N LYS A 35 10.60 -13.47 -3.37
CA LYS A 35 11.73 -13.56 -2.43
C LYS A 35 12.70 -12.39 -2.59
N SER A 36 12.98 -11.99 -3.82
CA SER A 36 13.81 -10.83 -4.13
C SER A 36 13.13 -9.51 -3.74
N CYS A 37 11.81 -9.41 -3.94
CA CYS A 37 11.01 -8.26 -3.53
C CYS A 37 11.07 -8.05 -2.00
N ARG A 38 11.07 -9.15 -1.22
CA ARG A 38 11.27 -9.08 0.23
C ARG A 38 12.61 -8.46 0.61
N ARG A 39 13.69 -8.93 -0.01
CA ARG A 39 15.03 -8.38 0.24
C ARG A 39 15.12 -6.91 -0.17
N LEU A 40 14.48 -6.54 -1.27
CA LEU A 40 14.40 -5.14 -1.71
C LEU A 40 13.61 -4.28 -0.70
N ALA A 41 12.56 -4.82 -0.07
CA ALA A 41 11.78 -4.12 0.95
C ALA A 41 12.59 -3.87 2.21
N GLU A 42 13.26 -4.91 2.70
CA GLU A 42 14.16 -4.83 3.85
C GLU A 42 15.31 -3.85 3.61
N TYR A 43 15.86 -3.83 2.39
CA TYR A 43 16.96 -2.95 2.03
C TYR A 43 16.54 -1.48 1.85
N SER A 44 15.43 -1.24 1.15
CA SER A 44 15.00 0.12 0.79
C SER A 44 14.16 0.81 1.88
N GLY A 45 13.68 0.05 2.87
CA GLY A 45 12.70 0.53 3.85
C GLY A 45 11.30 0.77 3.26
N VAL A 46 11.08 0.42 1.99
CA VAL A 46 9.77 0.49 1.34
C VAL A 46 8.96 -0.75 1.72
N PRO A 47 7.66 -0.62 2.05
CA PRO A 47 6.81 -1.75 2.35
C PRO A 47 6.82 -2.81 1.24
N LEU A 48 6.91 -4.09 1.63
CA LEU A 48 6.94 -5.22 0.69
C LEU A 48 5.76 -5.18 -0.29
N GLN A 49 4.57 -4.79 0.17
CA GLN A 49 3.40 -4.66 -0.69
C GLN A 49 3.60 -3.69 -1.85
N ARG A 50 4.19 -2.51 -1.61
CA ARG A 50 4.51 -1.57 -2.70
C ARG A 50 5.45 -2.18 -3.72
N ILE A 51 6.51 -2.85 -3.26
CA ILE A 51 7.49 -3.47 -4.16
C ILE A 51 6.83 -4.59 -4.99
N LEU A 52 5.97 -5.40 -4.36
CA LEU A 52 5.23 -6.44 -5.05
C LEU A 52 4.30 -5.87 -6.13
N SER A 53 3.62 -4.75 -5.83
CA SER A 53 2.82 -4.01 -6.82
C SER A 53 3.66 -3.51 -8.00
N PHE A 54 4.82 -2.88 -7.76
CA PHE A 54 5.71 -2.43 -8.84
C PHE A 54 6.25 -3.57 -9.70
N SER A 55 6.46 -4.75 -9.10
CA SER A 55 6.92 -5.95 -9.82
C SER A 55 5.81 -6.73 -10.52
N GLY A 56 4.55 -6.30 -10.44
CA GLY A 56 3.41 -6.94 -11.08
C GLY A 56 2.94 -8.24 -10.42
N HIS A 57 3.43 -8.57 -9.23
CA HIS A 57 3.01 -9.78 -8.48
C HIS A 57 1.66 -9.60 -7.78
N VAL A 58 1.26 -8.36 -7.54
CA VAL A 58 0.00 -7.99 -6.90
C VAL A 58 -0.57 -6.81 -7.71
N PRO A 59 -1.90 -6.72 -7.94
CA PRO A 59 -2.49 -5.51 -8.52
C PRO A 59 -1.98 -4.28 -7.76
N GLU A 60 -1.74 -3.19 -8.49
CA GLU A 60 -1.26 -1.95 -7.93
C GLU A 60 -2.15 -1.54 -6.76
N ILE A 61 -1.66 -1.72 -5.54
CA ILE A 61 -2.25 -1.10 -4.39
C ILE A 61 -1.78 0.33 -4.55
N VAL A 62 -2.51 1.10 -5.35
CA VAL A 62 -2.69 2.50 -5.03
C VAL A 62 -3.04 2.44 -3.56
N GLU A 63 -2.09 2.84 -2.71
CA GLU A 63 -2.42 3.49 -1.46
C GLU A 63 -3.43 4.53 -1.92
N SER A 64 -4.71 4.16 -1.92
CA SER A 64 -5.78 5.12 -1.99
C SER A 64 -5.45 5.90 -0.76
N PRO A 65 -4.87 7.10 -0.89
CA PRO A 65 -4.65 7.87 0.30
C PRO A 65 -6.05 7.92 0.90
N ALA A 66 -6.17 7.63 2.19
CA ALA A 66 -7.45 7.81 2.85
C ALA A 66 -8.01 9.24 2.55
N ASP A 67 -7.16 10.15 2.06
CA ASP A 67 -7.43 11.49 1.52
C ASP A 67 -8.20 11.61 0.21
N ASN A 68 -8.36 10.58 -0.64
CA ASN A 68 -9.14 10.73 -1.90
C ASN A 68 -10.50 10.02 -1.86
N TRP A 69 -10.88 9.51 -0.69
CA TRP A 69 -12.26 9.10 -0.45
C TRP A 69 -13.04 10.37 -0.10
N PRO A 70 -14.10 10.72 -0.86
CA PRO A 70 -14.98 11.80 -0.44
C PRO A 70 -15.51 11.48 0.97
N GLU A 71 -15.87 12.52 1.74
CA GLU A 71 -16.49 12.29 3.04
C GLU A 71 -17.65 11.29 2.87
N PHE A 72 -17.83 10.39 3.83
CA PHE A 72 -18.83 9.31 3.74
C PHE A 72 -20.21 9.84 3.31
N ARG A 73 -20.56 11.04 3.77
CA ARG A 73 -21.77 11.79 3.40
C ARG A 73 -21.82 12.14 1.90
N GLU A 74 -20.73 12.67 1.35
CA GLU A 74 -20.63 13.02 -0.07
C GLU A 74 -20.71 11.80 -0.97
N TYR A 75 -20.03 10.70 -0.61
CA TYR A 75 -20.08 9.46 -1.36
C TYR A 75 -21.52 8.90 -1.47
N ILE A 76 -22.23 8.90 -0.34
CA ILE A 76 -23.60 8.39 -0.29
C ILE A 76 -24.54 9.29 -1.10
N ARG A 77 -24.44 10.61 -0.96
CA ARG A 77 -25.26 11.54 -1.73
C ARG A 77 -25.09 11.37 -3.23
N GLN A 78 -23.86 11.11 -3.68
CA GLN A 78 -23.59 10.86 -5.10
C GLN A 78 -24.17 9.53 -5.59
N LYS A 79 -24.08 8.47 -4.78
CA LYS A 79 -24.38 7.09 -5.23
C LYS A 79 -25.82 6.65 -4.95
N TYR A 80 -26.44 7.21 -3.92
CA TYR A 80 -27.76 6.81 -3.41
C TYR A 80 -28.61 8.03 -3.00
N PRO A 81 -28.85 9.01 -3.90
CA PRO A 81 -29.54 10.26 -3.55
C PRO A 81 -30.95 10.07 -2.99
N ASP A 82 -31.66 9.01 -3.41
CA ASP A 82 -33.08 8.78 -3.06
C ASP A 82 -33.29 7.71 -1.98
N MET A 83 -32.24 7.00 -1.56
CA MET A 83 -32.35 5.85 -0.64
C MET A 83 -31.83 6.16 0.77
N LEU A 84 -30.90 7.11 0.89
CA LEU A 84 -30.25 7.45 2.15
C LEU A 84 -30.41 8.94 2.40
N ASP A 85 -31.41 9.29 3.20
CA ASP A 85 -31.61 10.65 3.70
C ASP A 85 -30.56 11.06 4.75
N ASP A 86 -30.52 12.35 5.08
CA ASP A 86 -29.54 12.91 6.01
C ASP A 86 -29.61 12.31 7.42
N ASP A 87 -30.80 11.85 7.86
CA ASP A 87 -30.98 11.22 9.17
C ASP A 87 -30.36 9.82 9.21
N LEU A 88 -30.58 9.02 8.16
CA LEU A 88 -29.98 7.70 8.01
C LEU A 88 -28.46 7.78 7.83
N ILE A 89 -27.97 8.75 7.06
CA ILE A 89 -26.53 9.00 6.90
C ILE A 89 -25.90 9.30 8.26
N THR A 90 -26.54 10.16 9.05
CA THR A 90 -26.06 10.54 10.40
C THR A 90 -26.09 9.36 11.37
N LEU A 91 -27.10 8.49 11.28
CA LEU A 91 -27.17 7.27 12.09
C LEU A 91 -26.01 6.32 11.76
N ILE A 92 -25.74 6.08 10.49
CA ILE A 92 -24.68 5.17 10.06
C ILE A 92 -23.30 5.73 10.45
N GLU A 93 -23.08 7.03 10.30
CA GLU A 93 -21.84 7.70 10.71
C GLU A 93 -21.54 7.48 12.20
N ARG A 94 -22.55 7.71 13.07
CA ARG A 94 -22.43 7.44 14.51
C ARG A 94 -22.15 5.96 14.82
N LEU A 95 -22.75 5.03 14.08
CA LEU A 95 -22.51 3.60 14.27
C LEU A 95 -21.08 3.19 13.88
N ILE A 96 -20.54 3.79 12.81
CA ILE A 96 -19.15 3.58 12.39
C ILE A 96 -18.19 4.10 13.47
N GLU A 97 -18.40 5.32 13.96
CA GLU A 97 -17.58 5.91 15.02
C GLU A 97 -17.62 5.09 16.31
N GLN A 98 -18.81 4.67 16.73
CA GLN A 98 -18.98 3.83 17.92
C GLN A 98 -18.23 2.50 17.79
N ARG A 99 -18.25 1.87 16.62
CA ARG A 99 -17.53 0.61 16.39
C ARG A 99 -16.02 0.81 16.34
N ARG A 100 -15.54 1.91 15.75
CA ARG A 100 -14.12 2.28 15.77
C ARG A 100 -13.60 2.52 17.19
N GLY A 101 -14.41 3.17 18.04
CA GLY A 101 -14.08 3.38 19.46
C GLY A 101 -13.99 2.06 20.25
N ARG A 102 -14.87 1.10 20.00
CA ARG A 102 -14.85 -0.21 20.69
C ARG A 102 -13.65 -1.09 20.33
N THR A 103 -13.17 -1.02 19.09
CA THR A 103 -12.02 -1.83 18.63
C THR A 103 -10.69 -1.40 19.29
N HIS A 104 -10.55 -0.18 19.80
CA HIS A 104 -9.31 0.31 20.43
C HIS A 104 -9.24 0.09 21.95
N GLY A 105 -10.29 -0.45 22.59
CA GLY A 105 -10.34 -0.71 24.04
C GLY A 105 -10.02 -2.14 24.47
N GLY A 106 -9.58 -3.01 23.55
CA GLY A 106 -9.45 -4.46 23.77
C GLY A 106 -8.02 -5.00 23.75
N ARG A 107 -7.03 -4.23 24.20
CA ARG A 107 -5.65 -4.69 24.39
C ARG A 107 -5.05 -4.13 25.68
N ASP A 108 -5.67 -4.46 26.80
CA ASP A 108 -5.04 -4.42 28.13
C ASP A 108 -5.88 -5.33 29.06
N SER A 109 -5.57 -6.63 29.04
CA SER A 109 -5.85 -7.63 30.08
C SER A 109 -5.09 -8.91 29.74
#